data_AF-A0A9E2R9T2-F1
#
_entry.id   AF-A0A9E2R9T2-F1
#
_cell.length_a   1.000
_cell.length_b   1.000
_cell.length_c   1.000
_cell.angle_alpha   90.00
_cell.angle_beta   90.00
_cell.angle_gamma   90.00
#
_symmetry.space_group_name_H-M   'P 1'
#
loop_
_entity.id
_entity.type
_entity.pdbx_description
1 polymer ?
#
loop_
_entity_poly.entity_id
_entity_poly.type
_entity_poly.pdbx_seq_one_letter_code
_entity_poly.pdbx_strand_id
1 'polypeptide(L)'
;MNDSTAMNSARSEKQTRQGGGRAFHSRLEPFVDFIREQRHRRKTWQEIADLLRREKGCAITFQGVYQFYRRFVKRQSRPHWEQAAVISPAAPRKTVLASLPPGRSFNAPNPESIQLNDPTNL
;
A
#
# COMPACT_ATOMS: atom_id res chain seq x y z
N MET A 1 -34.48 -37.19 6.97
CA MET A 1 -33.30 -37.73 7.65
C MET A 1 -32.41 -38.38 6.59
N ASN A 2 -31.19 -37.97 6.25
CA ASN A 2 -30.24 -36.99 6.79
C ASN A 2 -29.34 -36.50 5.64
N ASP A 3 -28.78 -35.32 5.84
CA ASP A 3 -27.88 -34.55 4.98
C ASP A 3 -26.61 -35.29 4.52
N SER A 4 -26.11 -34.92 3.34
CA SER A 4 -24.70 -35.13 2.96
C SER A 4 -24.22 -33.94 2.12
N THR A 5 -23.97 -32.85 2.85
CA THR A 5 -23.22 -31.67 2.41
C THR A 5 -21.78 -32.08 2.08
N ALA A 6 -21.52 -32.32 0.80
CA ALA A 6 -20.15 -32.48 0.30
C ALA A 6 -19.45 -31.11 0.30
N MET A 7 -18.64 -30.90 1.34
CA MET A 7 -17.68 -29.81 1.48
C MET A 7 -16.68 -29.82 0.32
N ASN A 8 -16.96 -29.07 -0.75
CA ASN A 8 -15.96 -28.80 -1.79
C ASN A 8 -15.21 -27.52 -1.44
N SER A 9 -14.29 -27.65 -0.48
CA SER A 9 -13.35 -26.60 -0.10
C SER A 9 -12.31 -26.46 -1.22
N ALA A 10 -12.66 -25.67 -2.23
CA ALA A 10 -11.79 -25.37 -3.35
C ALA A 10 -10.54 -24.63 -2.83
N ARG A 11 -9.43 -25.37 -2.86
CA ARG A 11 -8.07 -24.93 -2.58
C ARG A 11 -7.82 -23.56 -3.20
N SER A 12 -7.56 -22.56 -2.35
CA SER A 12 -7.03 -21.27 -2.81
C SER A 12 -5.62 -21.49 -3.35
N GLU A 13 -5.52 -21.64 -4.67
CA GLU A 13 -4.26 -21.60 -5.39
C GLU A 13 -3.54 -20.32 -5.01
N LYS A 14 -2.38 -20.48 -4.38
CA LYS A 14 -1.51 -19.40 -3.96
C LYS A 14 -1.00 -18.71 -5.23
N GLN A 15 -1.71 -17.66 -5.68
CA GLN A 15 -1.27 -16.80 -6.77
C GLN A 15 0.17 -16.36 -6.51
N THR A 16 1.08 -16.90 -7.32
CA THR A 16 2.49 -16.56 -7.35
C THR A 16 2.63 -15.04 -7.47
N ARG A 17 3.14 -14.39 -6.43
CA ARG A 17 3.46 -12.97 -6.47
C ARG A 17 4.66 -12.80 -7.39
N GLN A 18 4.41 -12.51 -8.66
CA GLN A 18 5.45 -12.08 -9.59
C GLN A 18 5.94 -10.70 -9.14
N GLY A 19 6.93 -10.70 -8.25
CA GLY A 19 7.72 -9.53 -7.89
C GLY A 19 8.80 -9.33 -8.94
N GLY A 20 8.60 -8.36 -9.83
CA GLY A 20 9.55 -8.01 -10.88
C GLY A 20 9.38 -6.57 -11.35
N GLY A 21 10.09 -5.66 -10.68
CA GLY A 21 10.76 -4.54 -11.36
C GLY A 21 9.93 -3.39 -11.97
N ARG A 22 8.72 -3.09 -11.50
CA ARG A 22 8.08 -1.77 -11.77
C ARG A 22 7.61 -1.19 -10.44
N ALA A 23 7.93 0.08 -10.18
CA ALA A 23 7.47 0.80 -8.99
C ALA A 23 5.97 0.55 -8.77
N PHE A 24 5.55 0.28 -7.52
CA PHE A 24 4.27 -0.31 -7.12
C PHE A 24 3.01 0.24 -7.84
N HIS A 25 2.73 -0.25 -9.05
CA HIS A 25 1.50 0.00 -9.79
C HIS A 25 0.45 -1.02 -9.36
N SER A 26 -0.79 -0.57 -9.15
CA SER A 26 -1.85 -1.48 -8.74
C SER A 26 -2.26 -2.34 -9.93
N ARG A 27 -2.57 -3.61 -9.70
CA ARG A 27 -3.19 -4.50 -10.71
C ARG A 27 -4.49 -3.93 -11.29
N LEU A 28 -5.14 -2.98 -10.61
CA LEU A 28 -6.36 -2.32 -11.03
C LEU A 28 -6.15 -1.08 -11.91
N GLU A 29 -4.91 -0.62 -12.06
CA GLU A 29 -4.58 0.59 -12.84
C GLU A 29 -5.05 0.51 -14.30
N PRO A 30 -4.93 -0.62 -15.02
CA PRO A 30 -5.47 -0.75 -16.39
C PRO A 30 -7.00 -0.75 -16.46
N PHE A 31 -7.69 -0.93 -15.32
CA PHE A 31 -9.15 -1.09 -15.25
C PHE A 31 -9.85 0.09 -14.58
N VAL A 32 -9.16 1.22 -14.41
CA VAL A 32 -9.71 2.42 -13.75
C VAL A 32 -10.97 2.92 -14.44
N ASP A 33 -10.95 3.05 -15.77
CA ASP A 33 -12.07 3.58 -16.53
C ASP A 33 -13.28 2.65 -16.43
N PHE A 34 -13.05 1.34 -16.45
CA PHE A 34 -14.09 0.35 -16.22
C PHE A 34 -14.71 0.52 -14.82
N ILE A 35 -13.90 0.63 -13.76
CA ILE A 35 -14.40 0.84 -12.39
C ILE A 35 -15.21 2.14 -12.31
N ARG A 36 -14.74 3.21 -12.97
CA ARG A 36 -15.42 4.51 -12.99
C ARG A 36 -16.78 4.42 -13.70
N GLU A 37 -16.86 3.75 -14.83
CA GLU A 37 -18.09 3.53 -15.58
C GLU A 37 -19.10 2.71 -14.76
N GLN A 38 -18.68 1.61 -14.13
CA GLN A 38 -19.57 0.83 -13.29
C GLN A 38 -20.07 1.63 -12.07
N ARG A 39 -19.24 2.51 -11.51
CA ARG A 39 -19.66 3.43 -10.45
C ARG A 39 -20.67 4.47 -10.92
N HIS A 40 -20.54 4.96 -12.14
CA HIS A 40 -21.55 5.84 -12.75
C HIS A 40 -22.89 5.12 -12.93
N ARG A 41 -22.85 3.83 -13.28
CA ARG A 41 -24.02 2.93 -13.34
C ARG A 41 -24.55 2.50 -11.96
N ARG A 42 -24.10 3.15 -10.87
CA ARG A 42 -24.48 2.91 -9.47
C ARG A 42 -24.25 1.47 -8.98
N LYS A 43 -23.30 0.76 -9.58
CA LYS A 43 -22.91 -0.59 -9.10
C LYS A 43 -22.18 -0.53 -7.76
N THR A 44 -22.45 -1.54 -6.93
CA THR A 44 -21.79 -1.74 -5.65
C THR A 44 -20.35 -2.23 -5.85
N TRP A 45 -19.51 -2.04 -4.85
CA TRP A 45 -18.11 -2.49 -4.92
C TRP A 45 -17.99 -4.02 -5.04
N GLN A 46 -18.95 -4.76 -4.50
CA GLN A 46 -19.01 -6.22 -4.62
C GLN A 46 -19.33 -6.63 -6.06
N GLU A 47 -20.38 -6.06 -6.67
CA GLU A 47 -20.69 -6.31 -8.08
C GLU A 47 -19.53 -5.96 -9.00
N ILE A 48 -18.83 -4.84 -8.75
CA ILE A 48 -17.67 -4.44 -9.56
C ILE A 48 -16.52 -5.46 -9.43
N ALA A 49 -16.28 -6.01 -8.24
CA ALA A 49 -15.27 -7.05 -8.05
C ALA A 49 -15.65 -8.35 -8.80
N ASP A 50 -16.93 -8.71 -8.81
CA ASP A 50 -17.43 -9.86 -9.57
C ASP A 50 -17.32 -9.63 -11.08
N LEU A 51 -17.64 -8.43 -11.56
CA LEU A 51 -17.48 -8.04 -12.98
C LEU A 51 -16.00 -8.03 -13.38
N LEU A 52 -15.10 -7.51 -12.55
CA LEU A 52 -13.66 -7.56 -12.79
C LEU A 52 -13.14 -9.00 -12.91
N ARG A 53 -13.68 -9.91 -12.09
CA ARG A 53 -13.34 -11.33 -12.17
C ARG A 53 -13.86 -11.96 -13.45
N ARG A 54 -15.13 -11.71 -13.80
CA ARG A 54 -15.82 -12.32 -14.95
C ARG A 54 -15.32 -11.80 -16.30
N GLU A 55 -15.21 -10.48 -16.45
CA GLU A 55 -14.90 -9.86 -17.74
C GLU A 55 -13.41 -9.65 -17.98
N LYS A 56 -12.63 -9.39 -16.91
CA LYS A 56 -11.21 -9.02 -17.02
C LYS A 56 -10.26 -10.08 -16.45
N GLY A 57 -10.79 -11.19 -15.93
CA GLY A 57 -10.01 -12.23 -15.26
C GLY A 57 -9.27 -11.72 -14.02
N CYS A 58 -9.65 -10.57 -13.47
CA CYS A 58 -8.96 -9.93 -12.36
C CYS A 58 -9.62 -10.32 -11.04
N ALA A 59 -9.10 -11.36 -10.39
CA ALA A 59 -9.54 -11.74 -9.06
C ALA A 59 -9.04 -10.73 -8.02
N ILE A 60 -9.95 -9.91 -7.50
CA ILE A 60 -9.71 -9.00 -6.39
C ILE A 60 -10.88 -9.00 -5.42
N THR A 61 -10.62 -8.64 -4.16
CA THR A 61 -11.67 -8.45 -3.15
C THR A 61 -12.35 -7.10 -3.34
N PHE A 62 -13.63 -6.99 -2.97
CA PHE A 62 -14.38 -5.73 -3.01
C PHE A 62 -13.69 -4.62 -2.20
N GLN A 63 -13.07 -4.98 -1.06
CA GLN A 63 -12.26 -4.08 -0.24
C GLN A 63 -11.06 -3.53 -1.03
N GLY A 64 -10.38 -4.39 -1.80
CA GLY A 64 -9.27 -3.99 -2.66
C GLY A 64 -9.70 -2.97 -3.73
N VAL A 65 -10.86 -3.18 -4.36
CA VAL A 65 -11.44 -2.24 -5.34
C VAL A 65 -11.76 -0.89 -4.69
N TYR A 66 -12.46 -0.90 -3.56
CA TYR A 66 -12.82 0.32 -2.84
C TYR A 66 -11.59 1.13 -2.41
N GLN A 67 -10.61 0.47 -1.79
CA GLN A 67 -9.38 1.11 -1.31
C GLN A 67 -8.57 1.70 -2.46
N PHE A 68 -8.45 0.94 -3.56
CA PHE A 68 -7.78 1.40 -4.76
C PHE A 68 -8.46 2.66 -5.32
N TYR A 69 -9.77 2.61 -5.57
CA TYR A 69 -10.50 3.71 -6.19
C TYR A 69 -10.47 4.97 -5.31
N ARG A 70 -10.66 4.81 -3.99
CA ARG A 70 -10.53 5.92 -3.04
C ARG A 70 -9.14 6.58 -3.10
N ARG A 71 -8.08 5.77 -3.15
CA ARG A 71 -6.70 6.26 -3.25
C ARG A 71 -6.38 6.84 -4.63
N PHE A 72 -7.03 6.35 -5.68
CA PHE A 72 -6.94 6.89 -7.03
C PHE A 72 -7.53 8.30 -7.07
N VAL A 73 -8.77 8.49 -6.63
CA VAL A 73 -9.43 9.80 -6.58
C VAL A 73 -8.64 10.80 -5.74
N LYS A 74 -8.16 10.38 -4.55
CA LYS A 74 -7.31 11.24 -3.69
C LYS A 74 -5.99 11.64 -4.35
N ARG A 75 -5.42 10.79 -5.21
CA ARG A 75 -4.21 11.13 -5.97
C ARG A 75 -4.51 12.13 -7.08
N GLN A 76 -5.64 11.98 -7.77
CA GLN A 76 -6.07 12.93 -8.81
C GLN A 76 -6.42 14.31 -8.24
N SER A 77 -6.96 14.38 -7.01
CA SER A 77 -7.31 15.64 -6.36
C SER A 77 -6.12 16.37 -5.73
N ARG A 78 -4.94 15.73 -5.66
CA ARG A 78 -3.74 16.41 -5.20
C ARG A 78 -3.21 17.27 -6.34
N PRO A 79 -2.99 18.58 -6.15
CA PRO A 79 -2.14 19.31 -7.08
C PRO A 79 -0.82 18.53 -7.14
N HIS A 80 -0.40 18.13 -8.35
CA HIS A 80 0.93 17.52 -8.45
C HIS A 80 1.92 18.53 -7.87
N TRP A 81 2.89 18.02 -7.14
CA TRP A 81 3.85 18.83 -6.40
C TRP A 81 4.66 19.78 -7.31
N GLU A 82 4.55 19.69 -8.64
CA GLU A 82 5.14 20.66 -9.59
C GLU A 82 4.14 21.75 -10.09
N GLN A 83 2.83 21.67 -9.81
CA GLN A 83 1.86 22.76 -10.10
C GLN A 83 1.70 23.73 -8.92
N ALA A 84 2.17 23.37 -7.73
CA ALA A 84 2.09 24.23 -6.55
C ALA A 84 3.02 25.47 -6.62
N ALA A 85 3.91 25.55 -7.63
CA ALA A 85 4.86 26.64 -7.79
C ALA A 85 4.26 27.91 -8.41
N VAL A 86 3.05 27.87 -8.98
CA VAL A 86 2.54 29.00 -9.79
C VAL A 86 1.55 29.90 -9.03
N ILE A 87 0.99 29.48 -7.89
CA ILE A 87 0.04 30.33 -7.15
C ILE A 87 0.26 30.22 -5.63
N SER A 88 1.24 30.97 -5.13
CA SER A 88 1.18 31.47 -3.76
C SER A 88 2.03 32.74 -3.65
N PRO A 89 1.44 33.94 -3.63
CA PRO A 89 2.19 35.11 -3.20
C PRO A 89 2.58 34.87 -1.74
N ALA A 90 3.89 34.94 -1.49
CA ALA A 90 4.56 34.57 -0.27
C ALA A 90 3.81 35.04 1.01
N ALA A 91 3.11 34.12 1.66
CA ALA A 91 2.85 34.26 3.08
C ALA A 91 4.19 34.02 3.81
N PRO A 92 4.60 34.91 4.75
CA PRO A 92 5.85 34.74 5.48
C PRO A 92 5.75 33.47 6.33
N ARG A 93 6.45 32.41 5.89
CA ARG A 93 6.57 31.17 6.64
C ARG A 93 7.30 31.48 7.93
N LYS A 94 6.63 31.32 9.07
CA LYS A 94 7.30 31.26 10.38
C LYS A 94 8.31 30.12 10.32
N THR A 95 9.57 30.43 10.57
CA THR A 95 10.66 29.46 10.72
C THR A 95 10.33 28.53 11.88
N VAL A 96 9.82 27.34 11.56
CA VAL A 96 9.72 26.25 12.54
C VAL A 96 11.13 25.74 12.74
N LEU A 97 11.80 26.27 13.76
CA LEU A 97 13.03 25.70 14.29
C LEU A 97 12.70 24.27 14.70
N ALA A 98 13.33 23.27 14.07
CA ALA A 98 13.14 21.89 14.46
C ALA A 98 13.52 21.74 15.92
N SER A 99 12.55 21.42 16.80
CA SER A 99 12.85 21.02 18.17
C SER A 99 13.65 19.72 18.10
N LEU A 100 14.96 19.83 18.30
CA LEU A 100 15.83 18.68 18.54
C LEU A 100 15.29 17.93 19.76
N PRO A 101 15.02 16.62 19.68
CA PRO A 101 14.68 15.86 20.88
C PRO A 101 15.84 15.94 21.87
N PRO A 102 15.57 16.06 23.19
CA PRO A 102 16.61 16.06 24.19
C PRO A 102 17.46 14.79 24.04
N GLY A 103 18.78 14.99 24.01
CA GLY A 103 19.76 13.97 23.64
C GLY A 103 19.50 12.63 24.33
N ARG A 104 19.30 11.59 23.53
CA ARG A 104 19.30 10.21 24.02
C ARG A 104 20.71 9.93 24.53
N SER A 105 20.86 9.63 25.81
CA SER A 105 22.15 9.18 26.35
C SER A 105 22.56 7.92 25.59
N PHE A 106 23.69 8.03 24.89
CA PHE A 106 24.32 6.88 24.28
C PHE A 106 24.83 6.00 25.42
N ASN A 107 24.19 4.85 25.65
CA ASN A 107 24.75 3.83 26.54
C ASN A 107 26.00 3.28 25.86
N ALA A 108 27.15 3.86 26.18
CA ALA A 108 28.43 3.30 25.78
C ALA A 108 28.53 1.89 26.43
N PRO A 109 28.83 0.85 25.65
CA PRO A 109 29.12 -0.45 26.23
C PRO A 109 30.30 -0.33 27.21
N ASN A 110 30.19 -0.98 28.36
CA ASN A 110 31.25 -1.00 29.37
C ASN A 110 32.55 -1.55 28.74
N PRO A 111 33.68 -0.82 28.78
CA PRO A 111 34.92 -1.28 28.14
C PRO A 111 35.42 -2.61 28.70
N GLU A 112 35.05 -2.96 29.93
CA GLU A 112 35.44 -4.22 30.60
C GLU A 112 34.73 -5.47 30.04
N SER A 113 33.64 -5.32 29.26
CA SER A 113 32.96 -6.48 28.67
C SER A 113 33.42 -6.80 27.24
N ILE A 114 34.38 -6.05 26.70
CA ILE A 114 35.00 -6.35 25.42
C ILE A 114 36.03 -7.45 25.66
N GLN A 115 35.58 -8.70 25.71
CA GLN A 115 36.49 -9.85 25.68
C GLN A 115 37.05 -10.00 24.26
N LEU A 116 38.16 -9.32 24.03
CA LEU A 116 39.01 -9.54 22.87
C LEU A 116 39.67 -10.91 23.06
N ASN A 117 39.34 -11.89 22.21
CA ASN A 117 40.02 -13.18 22.21
C ASN A 117 41.50 -12.96 21.87
N ASP A 118 42.36 -12.99 22.89
CA ASP A 118 43.81 -12.91 22.74
C ASP A 118 44.35 -14.22 22.14
N PRO A 119 44.97 -14.18 20.95
CA PRO A 119 45.47 -15.39 20.27
C PRO A 119 46.79 -15.92 20.86
N THR A 120 47.30 -15.36 21.95
CA THR A 120 48.61 -15.72 22.53
C THR A 120 48.53 -16.76 23.65
N ASN A 121 47.33 -17.17 24.07
CA ASN A 121 47.16 -18.31 24.98
C ASN A 121 47.05 -19.62 24.15
N LEU A 122 48.21 -20.13 23.76
CA LEU A 122 48.42 -21.50 23.25
C LEU A 122 49.48 -22.19 24.12
#